data_AF-A0A2P4XFS4-F1
#
_entry.id   AF-A0A2P4XFS4-F1
#
_cell.length_a   1.000
_cell.length_b   1.000
_cell.length_c   1.000
_cell.angle_alpha   90.00
_cell.angle_beta   90.00
_cell.angle_gamma   90.00
#
_symmetry.space_group_name_H-M   'P 1'
#
loop_
_entity.id
_entity.type
_entity.pdbx_description
1 polymer ?
#
loop_
_entity_poly.entity_id
_entity_poly.type
_entity_poly.pdbx_seq_one_letter_code
_entity_poly.pdbx_strand_id
1 'polypeptide(L)'
;MTPFNVFKTGPSRHHDTRELNTRFRHGFGVCLWNNINQIQENTSLQVYGNTKVLRFHFEGRENPAAPILLLWDDFSGHWTKEVTDYAVSINAVLMKIPPSATAVFQPADVACNQPFK
;
A
#
# COMPACT_ATOMS: atom_id res chain seq x y z
N MET A 1 17.32 -1.73 4.41
CA MET A 1 15.98 -1.31 3.97
C MET A 1 15.08 -1.33 5.19
N THR A 2 14.35 -0.25 5.47
CA THR A 2 13.45 -0.16 6.63
C THR A 2 12.19 -0.97 6.32
N PRO A 3 11.81 -1.98 7.12
CA PRO A 3 10.61 -2.77 6.86
C PRO A 3 9.37 -1.89 6.92
N PHE A 4 8.35 -2.21 6.12
CA PHE A 4 7.09 -1.48 6.18
C PHE A 4 5.87 -2.37 5.91
N ASN A 5 4.71 -1.90 6.39
CA ASN A 5 3.42 -2.53 6.18
C ASN A 5 2.37 -1.49 5.78
N VAL A 6 1.44 -1.89 4.92
CA VAL A 6 0.29 -1.06 4.55
C VAL A 6 -0.99 -1.78 4.89
N PHE A 7 -1.84 -1.12 5.67
CA PHE A 7 -3.16 -1.61 6.05
C PHE A 7 -4.24 -0.83 5.32
N LYS A 8 -5.37 -1.50 5.05
CA LYS A 8 -6.58 -0.80 4.61
C LYS A 8 -7.26 -0.14 5.78
N THR A 9 -7.56 1.14 5.63
CA THR A 9 -8.33 1.92 6.59
C THR A 9 -9.57 2.48 5.90
N GLY A 10 -10.69 2.60 6.61
CA GLY A 10 -11.82 3.38 6.10
C GLY A 10 -11.47 4.87 6.18
N PRO A 11 -11.67 5.66 5.11
CA PRO A 11 -11.49 7.10 5.23
C PRO A 11 -12.53 7.68 6.20
N SER A 12 -12.16 8.74 6.93
CA SER A 12 -13.12 9.45 7.78
C SER A 12 -14.30 9.98 6.96
N ARG A 13 -15.49 9.99 7.55
CA ARG A 13 -16.70 10.61 6.97
C ARG A 13 -16.59 12.14 6.96
N HIS A 14 -15.83 12.71 7.89
CA HIS A 14 -15.59 14.15 7.98
C HIS A 14 -14.37 14.53 7.16
N HIS A 15 -14.54 15.47 6.23
CA HIS A 15 -13.53 15.88 5.26
C HIS A 15 -12.23 16.37 5.93
N ASP A 16 -12.34 17.32 6.85
CA ASP A 16 -11.17 17.90 7.54
C ASP A 16 -10.42 16.84 8.34
N THR A 17 -11.16 15.93 8.99
CA THR A 17 -10.54 14.80 9.71
C THR A 17 -9.84 13.85 8.74
N ARG A 18 -10.41 13.61 7.56
CA ARG A 18 -9.78 12.77 6.52
C ARG A 18 -8.46 13.38 6.06
N GLU A 19 -8.44 14.69 5.77
CA GLU A 19 -7.20 15.37 5.38
C GLU A 19 -6.14 15.32 6.48
N LEU A 20 -6.52 15.57 7.74
CA LEU A 20 -5.61 15.45 8.87
C LEU A 20 -5.07 14.03 9.03
N ASN A 21 -5.92 13.01 8.85
CA ASN A 21 -5.50 11.62 8.92
C ASN A 21 -4.49 11.29 7.81
N THR A 22 -4.79 11.66 6.56
CA THR A 22 -3.91 11.42 5.42
C THR A 22 -2.56 12.13 5.57
N ARG A 23 -2.58 13.39 6.04
CA ARG A 23 -1.38 14.23 6.10
C ARG A 23 -0.49 13.89 7.29
N PHE A 24 -1.07 13.65 8.46
CA PHE A 24 -0.31 13.57 9.72
C PHE A 24 -0.36 12.21 10.41
N ARG A 25 -1.30 11.35 10.04
CA ARG A 25 -1.54 10.06 10.74
C ARG A 25 -1.41 8.86 9.81
N HIS A 26 -0.70 9.05 8.70
CA HIS A 26 -0.49 8.02 7.69
C HIS A 26 -1.81 7.34 7.25
N GLY A 27 -2.92 8.06 7.19
CA GLY A 27 -4.24 7.53 6.82
C GLY A 27 -4.95 6.73 7.92
N PHE A 28 -4.42 6.68 9.14
CA PHE A 28 -5.10 6.14 10.32
C PHE A 28 -5.93 7.21 11.04
N GLY A 29 -7.02 6.76 11.67
CA GLY A 29 -7.79 7.61 12.60
C GLY A 29 -7.02 7.87 13.90
N VAL A 30 -7.39 8.94 14.61
CA VAL A 30 -6.69 9.39 15.82
C VAL A 30 -6.49 8.31 16.87
N CYS A 31 -7.49 7.46 17.13
CA CYS A 31 -7.40 6.42 18.15
C CYS A 31 -6.36 5.36 17.81
N LEU A 32 -6.34 4.90 16.56
CA LEU A 32 -5.40 3.87 16.11
C LEU A 32 -4.00 4.45 15.89
N TRP A 33 -3.91 5.71 15.49
CA TRP A 33 -2.65 6.41 15.25
C TRP A 33 -1.73 6.40 16.48
N ASN A 34 -2.26 6.58 17.69
CA ASN A 34 -1.43 6.58 18.90
C ASN A 34 -0.64 5.27 19.06
N ASN A 35 -1.29 4.13 18.81
CA ASN A 35 -0.64 2.82 18.89
C ASN A 35 0.34 2.63 17.73
N ILE A 36 -0.06 2.98 16.50
CA ILE A 36 0.80 2.87 15.32
C ILE A 36 2.05 3.74 15.47
N ASN A 37 1.90 4.99 15.94
CA ASN A 37 3.00 5.91 16.14
C ASN A 37 4.01 5.34 17.15
N GLN A 38 3.53 4.82 18.29
CA GLN A 38 4.39 4.16 19.28
C GLN A 38 5.13 2.95 18.68
N ILE A 39 4.47 2.14 17.85
CA ILE A 39 5.13 1.01 17.17
C ILE A 39 6.23 1.51 16.25
N GLN A 40 5.98 2.55 15.45
CA GLN A 40 6.98 3.11 14.53
C GLN A 40 8.13 3.83 15.25
N GLU A 41 7.89 4.41 16.42
CA GLU A 41 8.94 5.06 17.24
C GLU A 41 9.82 4.01 17.92
N ASN A 42 9.22 2.93 18.41
CA ASN A 42 9.91 1.88 19.16
C ASN A 42 10.53 0.79 18.27
N THR A 43 10.20 0.77 16.98
CA THR A 43 10.69 -0.24 16.04
C THR A 43 11.14 0.43 14.74
N SER A 44 11.93 -0.27 13.94
CA SER A 44 12.25 0.18 12.57
C SER A 44 11.11 -0.08 11.58
N LEU A 45 9.90 -0.46 12.01
CA LEU A 45 8.78 -0.74 11.12
C LEU A 45 8.04 0.55 10.76
N GLN A 46 7.86 0.81 9.47
CA GLN A 46 6.99 1.88 8.98
C GLN A 46 5.59 1.32 8.66
N VAL A 47 4.53 2.00 9.07
CA VAL A 47 3.15 1.55 8.90
C VAL A 47 2.29 2.65 8.30
N TYR A 48 1.65 2.35 7.18
CA TYR A 48 0.76 3.29 6.49
C TYR A 48 -0.64 2.71 6.30
N GLY A 49 -1.62 3.59 6.30
CA GLY A 49 -3.03 3.33 6.03
C GLY A 49 -3.40 3.95 4.70
N ASN A 50 -3.79 3.12 3.73
CA ASN A 50 -4.14 3.51 2.35
C ASN A 50 -3.08 4.33 1.57
N THR A 51 -2.82 3.88 0.34
CA THR A 51 -2.26 4.66 -0.77
C THR A 51 -0.90 5.35 -0.57
N LYS A 52 0.15 4.59 -0.22
CA LYS A 52 1.57 4.98 -0.49
C LYS A 52 2.51 3.85 -0.90
N VAL A 53 2.00 2.64 -1.18
CA VAL A 53 2.82 1.45 -1.49
C VAL A 53 3.72 1.68 -2.71
N LEU A 54 3.15 2.17 -3.82
CA LEU A 54 3.90 2.38 -5.05
C LEU A 54 5.00 3.40 -4.89
N ARG A 55 4.69 4.51 -4.23
CA ARG A 55 5.65 5.60 -4.00
C ARG A 55 6.84 5.10 -3.22
N PHE A 56 6.59 4.42 -2.11
CA PHE A 56 7.65 3.88 -1.28
C PHE A 56 8.57 2.91 -2.04
N HIS A 57 8.01 2.00 -2.83
CA HIS A 57 8.80 1.00 -3.54
C HIS A 57 9.49 1.49 -4.81
N PHE A 58 8.90 2.46 -5.51
CA PHE A 58 9.25 2.73 -6.90
C PHE A 58 9.64 4.19 -7.19
N GLU A 59 9.48 5.13 -6.26
CA GLU A 59 9.88 6.54 -6.43
C GLU A 59 11.40 6.70 -6.58
N GLY A 60 12.19 5.86 -5.91
CA GLY A 60 13.66 5.92 -5.90
C GLY A 60 14.37 5.04 -6.94
N ARG A 61 13.69 4.60 -8.01
CA ARG A 61 14.31 3.71 -9.01
C ARG A 61 15.34 4.45 -9.86
N GLU A 62 16.45 3.76 -10.14
CA GLU A 62 17.55 4.27 -10.97
C GLU A 62 17.11 4.61 -12.40
N ASN A 63 16.16 3.85 -12.97
CA ASN A 63 15.63 4.10 -14.31
C ASN A 63 14.10 4.29 -14.27
N PRO A 64 13.61 5.53 -14.10
CA PRO A 64 12.18 5.83 -14.09
C PRO A 64 11.49 5.57 -15.44
N ALA A 65 12.24 5.60 -16.55
CA ALA A 65 11.70 5.38 -17.88
C ALA A 65 11.46 3.89 -18.18
N ALA A 66 12.12 2.97 -17.47
CA ALA A 66 11.90 1.54 -17.64
C ALA A 66 10.50 1.14 -17.10
N PRO A 67 9.66 0.45 -17.89
CA PRO A 67 8.35 0.04 -17.45
C PRO A 67 8.43 -1.04 -16.37
N ILE A 68 7.54 -0.98 -15.38
CA ILE A 68 7.32 -2.08 -14.42
C ILE A 68 6.04 -2.80 -14.80
N LEU A 69 6.07 -4.12 -14.86
CA LEU A 69 4.85 -4.92 -14.78
C LEU A 69 4.58 -5.28 -13.32
N LEU A 70 3.45 -4.82 -12.78
CA LEU A 70 3.02 -5.15 -11.43
C LEU A 70 1.76 -6.02 -11.48
N LEU A 71 1.93 -7.30 -11.13
CA LEU A 71 0.82 -8.23 -10.93
C LEU A 71 0.15 -7.93 -9.59
N TRP A 72 -1.08 -7.45 -9.63
CA TRP A 72 -1.78 -6.93 -8.47
C TRP A 72 -3.09 -7.67 -8.22
N ASP A 73 -3.34 -8.06 -6.97
CA ASP A 73 -4.63 -8.62 -6.56
C ASP A 73 -5.81 -7.65 -6.81
N ASP A 74 -7.04 -8.19 -6.76
CA ASP A 74 -8.27 -7.39 -6.93
C ASP A 74 -8.71 -6.65 -5.66
N PHE A 75 -7.77 -6.30 -4.79
CA PHE A 75 -8.14 -5.58 -3.60
C PHE A 75 -8.54 -4.14 -3.95
N SER A 76 -9.74 -3.74 -3.55
CA SER A 76 -10.31 -2.43 -3.90
C SER A 76 -9.41 -1.22 -3.56
N GLY A 77 -8.55 -1.35 -2.54
CA GLY A 77 -7.60 -0.29 -2.15
C GLY A 77 -6.44 -0.09 -3.12
N HIS A 78 -6.12 -1.09 -3.95
CA HIS A 78 -5.06 -1.03 -4.96
C HIS A 78 -5.53 -0.39 -6.27
N TRP A 79 -6.85 -0.32 -6.49
CA TRP A 79 -7.44 0.16 -7.74
C TRP A 79 -8.15 1.51 -7.57
N THR A 80 -7.79 2.29 -6.54
CA THR A 80 -8.29 3.66 -6.41
C THR A 80 -7.67 4.55 -7.49
N LYS A 81 -8.39 5.61 -7.89
CA LYS A 81 -7.90 6.56 -8.90
C LYS A 81 -6.51 7.12 -8.54
N GLU A 82 -6.28 7.42 -7.27
CA GLU A 82 -4.98 7.91 -6.78
C GLU A 82 -3.85 6.91 -7.04
N VAL A 83 -4.08 5.62 -6.79
CA VAL A 83 -3.06 4.58 -7.02
C VAL A 83 -2.83 4.35 -8.51
N THR A 84 -3.89 4.29 -9.31
CA THR A 84 -3.76 4.07 -10.75
C THR A 84 -3.08 5.24 -11.45
N ASP A 85 -3.43 6.48 -11.09
CA ASP A 85 -2.80 7.69 -11.63
C ASP A 85 -1.31 7.72 -11.25
N TYR A 86 -0.99 7.38 -9.99
CA TYR A 86 0.40 7.32 -9.55
C TYR A 86 1.18 6.22 -10.28
N ALA A 87 0.59 5.03 -10.50
CA ALA A 87 1.22 3.96 -11.28
C ALA A 87 1.62 4.43 -12.69
N VAL A 88 0.71 5.15 -13.37
CA VAL A 88 1.00 5.74 -14.69
C VAL A 88 2.16 6.73 -14.60
N SER A 89 2.19 7.59 -13.58
CA SER A 89 3.27 8.59 -13.40
C SER A 89 4.67 7.98 -13.23
N ILE A 90 4.75 6.74 -12.78
CA ILE A 90 6.00 6.01 -12.59
C ILE A 90 6.25 4.95 -13.69
N ASN A 91 5.52 4.99 -14.80
CA ASN A 91 5.58 3.98 -15.87
C ASN A 91 5.36 2.53 -15.36
N ALA A 92 4.46 2.35 -14.38
CA ALA A 92 4.05 1.04 -13.90
C ALA A 92 2.75 0.61 -14.60
N VAL A 93 2.83 -0.53 -15.28
CA VAL A 93 1.70 -1.24 -15.87
C VAL A 93 1.12 -2.18 -14.82
N LEU A 94 -0.13 -1.93 -14.41
CA LEU A 94 -0.83 -2.77 -13.44
C LEU A 94 -1.62 -3.86 -14.18
N MET A 95 -1.39 -5.12 -13.81
CA MET A 95 -2.14 -6.25 -14.33
C MET A 95 -2.85 -6.97 -13.20
N LYS A 96 -4.16 -7.12 -13.35
CA LYS A 96 -5.04 -7.69 -12.33
C LYS A 96 -4.94 -9.21 -12.28
N ILE A 97 -4.72 -9.75 -11.09
CA ILE A 97 -4.87 -11.18 -10.82
C ILE A 97 -6.36 -11.45 -10.53
N PRO A 98 -6.99 -12.44 -11.20
CA PRO A 98 -8.39 -12.78 -10.94
C PRO A 98 -8.63 -13.15 -9.46
N PRO A 99 -9.69 -12.64 -8.81
CA PRO A 99 -9.95 -12.90 -7.39
C PRO A 99 -10.04 -14.38 -7.02
N SER A 100 -10.63 -15.19 -7.90
CA SER A 100 -10.80 -16.63 -7.72
C SER A 100 -9.49 -17.41 -7.84
N ALA A 101 -8.42 -16.74 -8.26
CA ALA A 101 -7.16 -17.35 -8.66
C ALA A 101 -5.98 -16.85 -7.82
N THR A 102 -6.20 -15.92 -6.89
CA THR A 102 -5.18 -15.32 -6.04
C THR A 102 -4.32 -16.36 -5.31
N ALA A 103 -4.94 -17.37 -4.70
CA ALA A 103 -4.23 -18.41 -3.95
C ALA A 103 -3.32 -19.32 -4.79
N VAL A 104 -3.42 -19.25 -6.14
CA VAL A 104 -2.66 -20.09 -7.08
C VAL A 104 -1.74 -19.25 -7.98
N PHE A 105 -2.15 -18.03 -8.32
CA PHE A 105 -1.43 -17.17 -9.27
C PHE A 105 -0.77 -15.96 -8.62
N GLN A 106 -1.09 -15.60 -7.38
CA GLN A 106 -0.36 -14.55 -6.68
C GLN A 106 0.91 -15.13 -6.06
N PRO A 107 2.11 -14.75 -6.56
CA PRO A 107 3.35 -15.35 -6.08
C PRO A 107 3.57 -15.13 -4.58
N ALA A 108 3.13 -14.00 -4.04
CA ALA A 108 3.17 -13.74 -2.61
C ALA A 108 2.34 -14.77 -1.83
N ASP A 109 1.15 -15.14 -2.29
CA ASP A 109 0.30 -16.10 -1.60
C ASP A 109 0.79 -17.55 -1.69
N VAL A 110 1.36 -17.91 -2.84
CA VAL A 110 1.82 -19.28 -3.13
C VAL A 110 3.19 -19.54 -2.53
N ALA A 111 4.13 -18.61 -2.69
CA ALA A 111 5.53 -18.84 -2.34
C ALA A 111 5.92 -18.23 -0.99
N CYS A 112 5.30 -17.11 -0.59
CA CYS A 112 5.69 -16.40 0.64
C CYS A 112 4.73 -16.65 1.81
N ASN A 113 3.42 -16.60 1.56
CA ASN A 113 2.41 -16.70 2.62
C ASN A 113 2.00 -18.14 2.92
N GLN A 114 2.26 -19.09 2.01
CA GLN A 114 1.89 -20.50 2.17
C GLN A 114 2.44 -21.16 3.46
N PRO A 115 3.68 -20.86 3.92
CA PRO A 115 4.18 -21.35 5.21
C PRO A 115 3.47 -20.78 6.45
N PHE A 116 2.71 -19.69 6.30
CA PHE A 116 1.99 -19.01 7.39
C PHE A 116 0.49 -19.27 7.39
N LYS A 117 -0.01 -20.06 6.43
CA LYS A 117 -1.39 -20.55 6.35
C LYS A 117 -1.48 -21.92 6.99
#